data_AF-B5YK36-F1
#
_entry.id   AF-B5YK36-F1
#
_cell.length_a   1.000
_cell.length_b   1.000
_cell.length_c   1.000
_cell.angle_alpha   90.00
_cell.angle_beta   90.00
_cell.angle_gamma   90.00
#
_symmetry.space_group_name_H-M   'P 1'
#
loop_
_entity.id
_entity.type
_entity.pdbx_description
1 polymer ?
#
loop_
_entity_poly.entity_id
_entity_poly.type
_entity_poly.pdbx_seq_one_letter_code
_entity_poly.pdbx_strand_id
1 'polypeptide(L)'
;MRIKDFMNKFDDYMAAISFAEAGEFDTARQIARKKTKILVICSGSEEDNYAIKYAVSLAKRVQGVVKILVNGGSSKNLIEQLGGGVFYEILSFSDFLEVARYIEESDLIIIADEKMFDEIKLRNIPLIFVQPNKTLLGG
;
A
#
# COMPACT_ATOMS: atom_id res chain seq x y z
N MET A 1 -21.08 5.94 4.07
CA MET A 1 -19.98 6.92 4.15
C MET A 1 -20.11 7.87 2.96
N ARG A 2 -20.04 9.19 3.12
CA ARG A 2 -20.22 10.14 2.00
C ARG A 2 -18.91 10.27 1.22
N ILE A 3 -18.98 10.52 -0.10
CA ILE A 3 -17.81 10.75 -0.98
C ILE A 3 -16.88 11.84 -0.44
N LYS A 4 -17.42 12.89 0.19
CA LYS A 4 -16.63 13.96 0.83
C LYS A 4 -15.74 13.46 1.97
N ASP A 5 -16.27 12.59 2.83
CA ASP A 5 -15.51 12.04 3.97
C ASP A 5 -14.36 11.15 3.49
N PHE A 6 -14.47 10.63 2.28
CA PHE A 6 -13.50 9.77 1.65
C PHE A 6 -12.37 10.56 0.98
N MET A 7 -12.70 11.58 0.19
CA MET A 7 -11.70 12.49 -0.41
C MET A 7 -10.85 13.15 0.67
N ASN A 8 -11.49 13.61 1.75
CA ASN A 8 -10.78 14.20 2.90
C ASN A 8 -9.78 13.22 3.54
N LYS A 9 -10.09 11.92 3.62
CA LYS A 9 -9.15 10.92 4.16
C LYS A 9 -7.94 10.70 3.26
N PHE A 10 -8.16 10.66 1.93
CA PHE A 10 -7.05 10.53 1.00
C PHE A 10 -6.14 11.77 1.05
N ASP A 11 -6.72 12.97 1.08
CA ASP A 11 -5.99 14.22 1.20
C ASP A 11 -5.20 14.28 2.53
N ASP A 12 -5.81 13.85 3.63
CA ASP A 12 -5.13 13.70 4.93
C ASP A 12 -3.94 12.73 4.81
N TYR A 13 -4.08 11.58 4.12
CA TYR A 13 -2.97 10.66 3.92
C TYR A 13 -1.87 11.23 3.05
N MET A 14 -2.19 11.84 1.92
CA MET A 14 -1.19 12.45 1.04
C MET A 14 -0.45 13.59 1.76
N ALA A 15 -1.17 14.43 2.51
CA ALA A 15 -0.57 15.45 3.35
C ALA A 15 0.38 14.84 4.40
N ALA A 16 -0.06 13.82 5.14
CA ALA A 16 0.79 13.14 6.11
C ALA A 16 2.06 12.56 5.48
N ILE A 17 1.95 12.02 4.26
CA ILE A 17 3.09 11.51 3.48
C ILE A 17 4.06 12.64 3.15
N SER A 18 3.58 13.74 2.59
CA SER A 18 4.42 14.88 2.22
C SER A 18 5.15 15.48 3.42
N PHE A 19 4.48 15.63 4.57
CA PHE A 19 5.14 16.07 5.80
C PHE A 19 6.22 15.09 6.27
N ALA A 20 5.95 13.79 6.23
CA ALA A 20 6.95 12.79 6.58
C ALA A 20 8.13 12.75 5.61
N GLU A 21 7.91 13.04 4.32
CA GLU A 21 8.98 13.19 3.32
C GLU A 21 9.82 14.45 3.53
N ALA A 22 9.24 15.52 4.08
CA ALA A 22 9.96 16.70 4.53
C ALA A 22 10.67 16.54 5.89
N GLY A 23 10.54 15.38 6.54
CA GLY A 23 11.11 15.12 7.88
C GLY A 23 10.24 15.60 9.06
N GLU A 24 9.06 16.14 8.79
CA GLU A 24 8.10 16.60 9.81
C GLU A 24 7.22 15.45 10.34
N PHE A 25 7.84 14.49 11.03
CA PHE A 25 7.15 13.27 11.46
C PHE A 25 6.03 13.50 12.48
N ASP A 26 6.13 14.52 13.34
CA ASP A 26 5.08 14.79 14.32
C ASP A 26 3.81 15.36 13.68
N THR A 27 3.97 16.26 12.70
CA THR A 27 2.87 16.78 11.87
C THR A 27 2.22 15.65 11.08
N ALA A 28 3.02 14.79 10.44
CA ALA A 28 2.53 13.62 9.72
C ALA A 28 1.68 12.69 10.60
N ARG A 29 2.10 12.45 11.84
CA ARG A 29 1.34 11.62 12.81
C ARG A 29 0.03 12.27 13.24
N GLN A 30 0.03 13.57 13.51
CA GLN A 30 -1.19 14.29 13.88
C GLN A 30 -2.25 14.23 12.77
N ILE A 31 -1.82 14.33 11.51
CA ILE A 31 -2.70 14.24 10.34
C ILE A 31 -3.21 12.80 10.15
N ALA A 32 -2.36 11.77 10.31
CA ALA A 32 -2.75 10.37 10.11
C ALA A 32 -3.82 9.89 11.11
N ARG A 33 -3.93 10.50 12.31
CA ARG A 33 -4.94 10.28 13.39
C ARG A 33 -5.06 8.85 13.96
N LYS A 34 -4.60 7.82 13.25
CA LYS A 34 -4.56 6.39 13.63
C LYS A 34 -3.44 5.70 12.83
N LYS A 35 -3.03 4.49 13.22
CA LYS A 35 -2.12 3.68 12.39
C LYS A 35 -2.79 3.38 11.05
N THR A 36 -2.24 3.91 9.97
CA THR A 36 -2.73 3.68 8.61
C THR A 36 -2.64 2.19 8.28
N LYS A 37 -3.77 1.59 7.87
CA LYS A 37 -3.78 0.21 7.38
C LYS A 37 -3.51 0.19 5.88
N ILE A 38 -2.32 -0.21 5.50
CA ILE A 38 -1.86 -0.28 4.12
C ILE A 38 -2.01 -1.71 3.64
N LEU A 39 -2.71 -1.90 2.52
CA LEU A 39 -2.83 -3.19 1.84
C LEU A 39 -1.99 -3.18 0.57
N VAL A 40 -1.16 -4.19 0.41
CA VAL A 40 -0.47 -4.48 -0.85
C VAL A 40 -1.12 -5.71 -1.47
N ILE A 41 -1.52 -5.63 -2.74
CA ILE A 41 -2.05 -6.78 -3.46
C ILE A 41 -1.04 -7.16 -4.53
N CYS A 42 -0.50 -8.36 -4.39
CA CYS A 42 0.56 -8.92 -5.22
C CYS A 42 -0.05 -9.92 -6.21
N SER A 43 0.13 -9.67 -7.51
CA SER A 43 -0.35 -10.55 -8.58
C SER A 43 0.59 -11.74 -8.84
N GLY A 44 1.79 -11.69 -8.27
CA GLY A 44 2.91 -12.57 -8.57
C GLY A 44 3.86 -12.03 -9.64
N SER A 45 3.72 -10.75 -10.00
CA SER A 45 4.58 -10.04 -10.95
C SER A 45 5.92 -9.65 -10.31
N GLU A 46 6.93 -9.32 -11.15
CA GLU A 46 8.20 -8.78 -10.65
C GLU A 46 8.01 -7.38 -10.03
N GLU A 47 7.00 -6.65 -10.51
CA GLU A 47 6.65 -5.32 -10.04
C GLU A 47 6.11 -5.29 -8.59
N ASP A 48 5.60 -6.41 -8.07
CA ASP A 48 5.15 -6.55 -6.68
C ASP A 48 6.25 -6.16 -5.67
N ASN A 49 7.51 -6.40 -6.03
CA ASN A 49 8.67 -6.09 -5.20
C ASN A 49 8.77 -4.59 -4.94
N TYR A 50 8.47 -3.80 -5.96
CA TYR A 50 8.46 -2.36 -5.89
C TYR A 50 7.29 -1.88 -5.02
N ALA A 51 6.11 -2.46 -5.20
CA ALA A 51 4.94 -2.16 -4.36
C ALA A 51 5.17 -2.45 -2.88
N ILE A 52 5.74 -3.61 -2.55
CA ILE A 52 6.03 -3.99 -1.16
C ILE A 52 7.06 -3.01 -0.55
N LYS A 53 8.16 -2.70 -1.26
CA LYS A 53 9.19 -1.74 -0.78
C LYS A 53 8.62 -0.34 -0.58
N TYR A 54 7.77 0.10 -1.50
CA TYR A 54 7.07 1.38 -1.40
C TYR A 54 6.14 1.39 -0.18
N ALA A 55 5.33 0.34 0.00
CA ALA A 55 4.42 0.20 1.13
C ALA A 55 5.13 0.20 2.48
N VAL A 56 6.25 -0.50 2.62
CA VAL A 56 7.04 -0.51 3.86
C VAL A 56 7.65 0.85 4.14
N SER A 57 8.24 1.51 3.13
CA SER A 57 8.78 2.87 3.28
C SER A 57 7.70 3.87 3.69
N LEU A 58 6.53 3.75 3.06
CA LEU A 58 5.37 4.55 3.39
C LEU A 58 4.90 4.29 4.82
N ALA A 59 4.76 3.03 5.23
CA ALA A 59 4.35 2.65 6.57
C ALA A 59 5.30 3.20 7.65
N LYS A 60 6.62 3.22 7.41
CA LYS A 60 7.58 3.86 8.33
C LYS A 60 7.28 5.34 8.56
N ARG A 61 6.94 6.05 7.47
CA ARG A 61 6.67 7.49 7.48
C ARG A 61 5.37 7.83 8.19
N VAL A 62 4.30 7.07 7.94
CA VAL A 62 2.96 7.32 8.51
C VAL A 62 2.66 6.50 9.76
N GLN A 63 3.65 5.77 10.29
CA GLN A 63 3.47 4.77 11.38
C GLN A 63 2.34 3.77 11.11
N GLY A 64 2.25 3.31 9.86
CA GLY A 64 1.24 2.36 9.39
C GLY A 64 1.56 0.90 9.73
N VAL A 65 0.58 0.05 9.46
CA VAL A 65 0.72 -1.41 9.41
C VAL A 65 0.50 -1.87 7.98
N VAL A 66 1.24 -2.89 7.55
CA VAL A 66 1.16 -3.40 6.18
C VAL A 66 0.55 -4.79 6.18
N LYS A 67 -0.52 -4.99 5.41
CA LYS A 67 -0.98 -6.32 5.01
C LYS A 67 -0.53 -6.58 3.58
N ILE A 68 0.06 -7.74 3.32
CA ILE A 68 0.50 -8.16 1.99
C ILE A 68 -0.33 -9.36 1.58
N LEU A 69 -1.17 -9.18 0.56
CA LEU A 69 -1.93 -10.25 -0.06
C LEU A 69 -1.20 -10.79 -1.26
N VAL A 70 -0.83 -12.07 -1.19
CA VAL A 70 -0.18 -12.80 -2.27
C VAL A 70 -1.13 -13.81 -2.88
N ASN A 71 -1.26 -13.79 -4.21
CA ASN A 71 -1.96 -14.85 -4.92
C ASN A 71 -1.19 -16.16 -4.71
N GLY A 72 -1.86 -17.23 -4.28
CA GLY A 72 -1.29 -18.46 -3.69
C GLY A 72 -0.19 -19.21 -4.48
N GLY A 73 0.22 -18.74 -5.64
CA GLY A 73 1.36 -19.24 -6.42
C GLY A 73 2.67 -18.45 -6.29
N SER A 74 2.66 -17.21 -5.79
CA SER A 74 3.80 -16.31 -5.93
C SER A 74 4.26 -15.66 -4.61
N SER A 75 5.58 -15.65 -4.45
CA SER A 75 6.35 -14.74 -3.59
C SER A 75 6.54 -15.09 -2.11
N LYS A 76 6.96 -16.32 -1.80
CA LYS A 76 7.60 -16.62 -0.49
C LYS A 76 9.00 -15.98 -0.33
N ASN A 77 9.76 -15.79 -1.42
CA ASN A 77 11.16 -15.35 -1.36
C ASN A 77 11.37 -13.83 -1.18
N LEU A 78 10.31 -13.02 -1.22
CA LEU A 78 10.41 -11.56 -1.28
C LEU A 78 10.33 -10.83 0.05
N ILE A 79 9.82 -11.53 1.05
CA ILE A 79 9.54 -10.98 2.38
C ILE A 79 10.78 -10.98 3.25
N GLU A 80 11.71 -11.91 3.03
CA GLU A 80 12.93 -12.08 3.84
C GLU A 80 13.87 -10.86 3.76
N GLN A 81 13.67 -9.97 2.77
CA GLN A 81 14.47 -8.75 2.58
C GLN A 81 13.86 -7.49 3.21
N LEU A 82 12.67 -7.58 3.82
CA LEU A 82 12.02 -6.43 4.43
C LEU A 82 12.64 -6.15 5.80
N GLY A 83 13.60 -5.22 5.83
CA GLY A 83 14.29 -4.79 7.05
C GLY A 83 13.34 -4.33 8.17
N GLY A 84 13.78 -4.47 9.42
CA GLY A 84 12.97 -4.22 10.61
C GLY A 84 12.37 -2.82 10.73
N GLY A 85 11.38 -2.70 11.62
CA GLY A 85 10.77 -1.42 12.02
C GLY A 85 9.33 -1.16 11.55
N VAL A 86 8.72 -2.07 10.80
CA VAL A 86 7.29 -2.01 10.41
C VAL A 86 6.65 -3.36 10.71
N PHE A 87 5.46 -3.34 11.32
CA PHE A 87 4.66 -4.55 11.45
C PHE A 87 3.99 -4.85 10.11
N TYR A 88 4.29 -6.03 9.57
CA TYR A 88 3.63 -6.54 8.38
C TYR A 88 3.03 -7.93 8.62
N GLU A 89 1.92 -8.21 7.95
CA GLU A 89 1.24 -9.50 7.93
C GLU A 89 1.15 -9.97 6.48
N ILE A 90 1.50 -11.22 6.21
CA ILE A 90 1.37 -11.82 4.87
C ILE A 90 0.25 -12.83 4.88
N LEU A 91 -0.60 -12.72 3.88
CA LEU A 91 -1.80 -13.53 3.72
C LEU A 91 -1.85 -14.02 2.28
N SER A 92 -2.15 -15.30 2.09
CA SER A 92 -2.47 -15.84 0.78
C SER A 92 -3.95 -15.63 0.47
N PHE A 93 -4.27 -15.32 -0.77
CA PHE A 93 -5.65 -15.39 -1.27
C PHE A 93 -5.72 -16.33 -2.47
N SER A 94 -6.87 -16.98 -2.61
CA SER A 94 -7.16 -17.90 -3.74
C SER A 94 -8.25 -17.36 -4.65
N ASP A 95 -9.07 -16.44 -4.15
CA ASP A 95 -10.20 -15.84 -4.85
C ASP A 95 -10.23 -14.33 -4.57
N PHE A 96 -10.66 -13.55 -5.55
CA PHE A 96 -10.81 -12.10 -5.45
C PHE A 96 -11.87 -11.67 -4.40
N LEU A 97 -12.86 -12.51 -4.09
CA LEU A 97 -13.82 -12.25 -3.02
C LEU A 97 -13.13 -12.12 -1.65
N GLU A 98 -12.05 -12.88 -1.41
CA GLU A 98 -11.25 -12.76 -0.19
C GLU A 98 -10.53 -11.40 -0.15
N VAL A 99 -10.07 -10.92 -1.31
CA VAL A 99 -9.40 -9.62 -1.47
C VAL A 99 -10.34 -8.48 -1.08
N ALA A 100 -11.62 -8.56 -1.45
CA ALA A 100 -12.63 -7.54 -1.13
C ALA A 100 -12.75 -7.25 0.37
N ARG A 101 -12.68 -8.28 1.22
CA ARG A 101 -12.71 -8.13 2.69
C ARG A 101 -11.53 -7.29 3.19
N TYR A 102 -10.33 -7.59 2.71
CA TYR A 102 -9.14 -6.85 3.12
C TYR A 102 -9.12 -5.42 2.59
N ILE A 103 -9.65 -5.22 1.39
CA ILE A 103 -9.86 -3.91 0.79
C ILE A 103 -10.74 -3.03 1.69
N GLU A 104 -11.85 -3.57 2.22
CA GLU A 104 -12.75 -2.84 3.13
C GLU A 104 -12.12 -2.51 4.49
N GLU A 105 -11.21 -3.36 4.98
CA GLU A 105 -10.51 -3.14 6.24
C GLU A 105 -9.36 -2.13 6.14
N SER A 106 -8.98 -1.74 4.93
CA SER A 106 -7.77 -0.97 4.64
C SER A 106 -8.06 0.49 4.38
N ASP A 107 -7.10 1.34 4.76
CA ASP A 107 -7.17 2.78 4.54
C ASP A 107 -6.54 3.19 3.21
N LEU A 108 -5.60 2.37 2.70
CA LEU A 108 -4.86 2.62 1.48
C LEU A 108 -4.50 1.29 0.81
N ILE A 109 -4.64 1.21 -0.51
CA ILE A 109 -4.27 0.06 -1.32
C ILE A 109 -3.09 0.45 -2.22
N ILE A 110 -2.11 -0.43 -2.33
CA ILE A 110 -0.95 -0.30 -3.23
C ILE A 110 -0.92 -1.50 -4.16
N ILE A 111 -0.83 -1.23 -5.46
CA ILE A 111 -0.81 -2.24 -6.52
C ILE A 111 0.23 -1.86 -7.57
N ALA A 112 0.94 -2.85 -8.10
CA ALA A 112 1.83 -2.66 -9.24
C ALA A 112 1.31 -3.29 -10.54
N ASP A 113 0.36 -4.21 -10.45
CA ASP A 113 -0.26 -4.87 -11.60
C ASP A 113 -1.40 -4.03 -12.19
N GLU A 114 -1.28 -3.67 -13.47
CA GLU A 114 -2.24 -2.81 -14.17
C GLU A 114 -3.62 -3.47 -14.31
N LYS A 115 -3.67 -4.79 -14.50
CA LYS A 115 -4.95 -5.51 -14.63
C LYS A 115 -5.70 -5.50 -13.31
N MET A 116 -5.00 -5.79 -12.20
CA MET A 116 -5.61 -5.71 -10.87
C MET A 116 -6.00 -4.28 -10.49
N PHE A 117 -5.20 -3.29 -10.91
CA PHE A 117 -5.55 -1.88 -10.73
C PHE A 117 -6.88 -1.55 -11.40
N ASP A 118 -7.08 -1.99 -12.64
CA ASP A 118 -8.32 -1.75 -13.38
C ASP A 118 -9.54 -2.42 -12.75
N GLU A 119 -9.38 -3.60 -12.17
CA GLU A 119 -10.46 -4.28 -11.42
C GLU A 119 -10.82 -3.57 -10.11
N ILE A 120 -9.82 -2.96 -9.44
CA ILE A 120 -9.99 -2.39 -8.10
C ILE A 120 -10.32 -0.90 -8.14
N LYS A 121 -9.88 -0.14 -9.14
CA LYS A 121 -10.11 1.32 -9.23
C LYS A 121 -11.59 1.71 -9.26
N LEU A 122 -12.47 0.78 -9.62
CA LEU A 122 -13.92 0.98 -9.61
C LEU A 122 -14.50 1.00 -8.19
N ARG A 123 -13.74 0.54 -7.19
CA ARG A 123 -14.08 0.63 -5.78
C ARG A 123 -13.59 1.98 -5.26
N ASN A 124 -14.47 2.74 -4.62
CA ASN A 124 -14.19 4.06 -4.06
C ASN A 124 -13.28 3.95 -2.81
N ILE A 125 -12.04 3.50 -3.00
CA ILE A 125 -11.03 3.15 -1.98
C ILE A 125 -9.67 3.70 -2.40
N PRO A 126 -8.85 4.28 -1.48
CA PRO A 126 -7.70 5.04 -1.90
C PRO A 126 -6.66 4.08 -2.45
N LEU A 127 -6.28 4.28 -3.70
CA LEU A 127 -5.51 3.32 -4.47
C LEU A 127 -4.31 4.03 -5.08
N ILE A 128 -3.11 3.51 -4.80
CA ILE A 128 -1.86 3.97 -5.40
C ILE A 128 -1.39 2.88 -6.36
N PHE A 129 -1.30 3.24 -7.62
CA PHE A 129 -0.61 2.45 -8.62
C PHE A 129 0.86 2.82 -8.63
N VAL A 130 1.73 1.82 -8.53
CA VAL A 130 3.18 2.02 -8.47
C VAL A 130 3.87 1.20 -9.54
N GLN A 131 4.77 1.82 -10.29
CA GLN A 131 5.59 1.13 -11.29
C GLN A 131 7.07 1.42 -11.06
N PRO A 132 7.95 0.41 -11.21
CA PRO A 132 9.37 0.66 -11.22
C PRO A 132 9.73 1.58 -12.38
N ASN A 133 10.52 2.61 -12.11
CA ASN A 133 10.97 3.55 -13.12
C ASN A 133 12.01 2.86 -14.03
N LYS A 134 11.55 2.26 -15.14
CA LYS A 134 12.39 1.51 -16.09
C LYS A 134 13.43 2.39 -16.81
N THR A 135 13.35 3.71 -16.63
CA THR A 135 14.18 4.72 -17.30
C THR A 135 15.50 5.08 -16.59
N LEU A 136 15.80 4.51 -15.41
CA LEU A 136 17.02 4.82 -14.64
C LEU A 136 18.14 3.77 -14.77
N LEU A 137 18.02 2.79 -15.67
CA LEU A 137 19.09 1.81 -15.98
C LEU A 137 20.13 2.36 -16.98
N GLY A 138 20.53 3.62 -16.83
CA GLY A 138 21.54 4.27 -17.65
C GLY A 138 22.16 5.44 -16.91
N GLY A 139 23.16 5.15 -16.10
CA GLY A 139 24.02 6.11 -15.40
C GLY A 139 25.35 5.47 -15.08
#